data_AF-A0A1T4XEW9-F1
#
_entry.id   AF-A0A1T4XEW9-F1
#
_cell.length_a   1.000
_cell.length_b   1.000
_cell.length_c   1.000
_cell.angle_alpha   90.00
_cell.angle_beta   90.00
_cell.angle_gamma   90.00
#
_symmetry.space_group_name_H-M   'P 1'
#
loop_
_entity.id
_entity.type
_entity.pdbx_description
1 polymer ?
#
loop_
_entity_poly.entity_id
_entity_poly.type
_entity_poly.pdbx_seq_one_letter_code
_entity_poly.pdbx_strand_id
1 'polypeptide(L)'
;MGGLFRASKMKLCYTKRKDVKKGALSVTKNYAAYIDHTLLKADATKQQVIELCEEAKKYEFASVCINPTWVKTVAEALENTNVKVCTVIGFPLGASTTETKIFETKDAIANGAGEIDMVLNVGALHSGLIEYVQKDIEGVVEAAKGKAIVKVILETSLLDAMQKRTACELSVLAGADFVKTSTGFSTGGATSEDVKLMRSVVGPKIGVKASGGVRSIEDVNKMIEAGATRIGASSGVAIMEGLESTSDY
;
A
#
# COMPACT_ATOMS: atom_id res chain seq x y z
N MET A 1 20.07 13.68 -41.04
CA MET A 1 19.49 12.39 -40.65
C MET A 1 18.78 12.58 -39.31
N GLY A 2 17.47 12.82 -39.34
CA GLY A 2 16.64 12.98 -38.15
C GLY A 2 15.89 11.68 -37.87
N GLY A 3 16.21 11.03 -36.74
CA GLY A 3 15.53 9.83 -36.26
C GLY A 3 14.38 10.19 -35.33
N LEU A 4 13.16 9.97 -35.80
CA LEU A 4 11.91 10.19 -35.08
C LEU A 4 11.69 9.03 -34.08
N PHE A 5 11.92 9.25 -32.79
CA PHE A 5 11.51 8.29 -31.75
C PHE A 5 10.00 8.37 -31.55
N ARG A 6 9.29 7.33 -32.00
CA ARG A 6 7.86 7.13 -31.69
C ARG A 6 7.74 6.58 -30.27
N ALA A 7 7.13 7.35 -29.38
CA ALA A 7 6.64 6.85 -28.10
C ALA A 7 5.49 5.86 -28.35
N SER A 8 5.69 4.60 -27.98
CA SER A 8 4.65 3.57 -28.00
C SER A 8 3.70 3.80 -26.82
N LYS A 9 2.42 4.08 -27.11
CA LYS A 9 1.36 4.10 -26.09
C LYS A 9 1.17 2.68 -25.57
N MET A 10 1.55 2.44 -24.32
CA MET A 10 1.23 1.20 -23.62
C MET A 10 -0.28 1.16 -23.35
N LYS A 11 -1.04 0.41 -24.17
CA LYS A 11 -2.45 0.12 -23.90
C LYS A 11 -2.51 -0.91 -22.77
N LEU A 12 -2.94 -0.53 -21.57
CA LEU A 12 -3.41 -1.49 -20.58
C LEU A 12 -4.61 -2.25 -21.17
N CYS A 13 -4.54 -3.58 -21.16
CA CYS A 13 -5.59 -4.46 -21.66
C CYS A 13 -6.56 -4.74 -20.52
N TYR A 14 -7.78 -4.16 -20.58
CA TYR A 14 -8.87 -4.46 -19.66
C TYR A 14 -9.86 -5.41 -20.33
N THR A 15 -10.38 -6.39 -19.59
CA THR A 15 -11.44 -7.27 -20.07
C THR A 15 -12.74 -6.98 -19.32
N LYS A 16 -13.86 -6.89 -20.05
CA LYS A 16 -15.21 -6.80 -19.46
C LYS A 16 -15.70 -8.21 -19.14
N ARG A 17 -16.07 -8.50 -17.88
CA ARG A 17 -16.87 -9.69 -17.56
C ARG A 17 -18.32 -9.49 -18.02
N LYS A 18 -18.97 -10.60 -18.41
CA LYS A 18 -20.37 -10.64 -18.87
C LYS A 18 -21.34 -10.33 -17.73
N ASP A 19 -22.25 -9.40 -17.99
CA ASP A 19 -23.55 -9.13 -17.38
C ASP A 19 -23.72 -9.34 -15.86
N VAL A 20 -23.43 -8.28 -15.10
CA VAL A 20 -23.95 -8.12 -13.72
C VAL A 20 -25.28 -7.36 -13.80
N LYS A 21 -26.37 -8.02 -13.37
CA LYS A 21 -27.70 -7.42 -13.25
C LYS A 21 -27.63 -6.14 -12.40
N LYS A 22 -28.20 -5.04 -12.92
CA LYS A 22 -28.47 -3.79 -12.16
C LYS A 22 -29.44 -4.09 -11.00
N GLY A 23 -28.89 -4.48 -9.86
CA GLY A 23 -29.57 -4.49 -8.56
C GLY A 23 -29.48 -3.12 -7.91
N ALA A 24 -30.56 -2.68 -7.27
CA ALA A 24 -30.74 -1.37 -6.67
C ALA A 24 -29.55 -0.91 -5.80
N LEU A 25 -29.20 0.37 -5.92
CA LEU A 25 -28.19 1.09 -5.15
C LEU A 25 -28.53 1.06 -3.65
N SER A 26 -28.03 0.02 -2.98
CA SER A 26 -27.79 -0.01 -1.53
C SER A 26 -26.73 1.04 -1.19
N VAL A 27 -26.94 1.80 -0.10
CA VAL A 27 -26.04 2.83 0.49
C VAL A 27 -24.61 2.69 -0.04
N THR A 28 -24.23 3.55 -0.99
CA THR A 28 -23.01 3.37 -1.78
C THR A 28 -21.79 3.37 -0.85
N LYS A 29 -21.23 2.18 -0.57
CA LYS A 29 -19.90 2.04 0.04
C LYS A 29 -18.94 2.91 -0.78
N ASN A 30 -18.33 3.91 -0.14
CA ASN A 30 -17.32 4.75 -0.78
C ASN A 30 -16.00 3.96 -0.89
N TYR A 31 -15.89 3.10 -1.91
CA TYR A 31 -14.71 2.27 -2.14
C TYR A 31 -13.45 3.10 -2.37
N ALA A 32 -13.57 4.29 -2.98
CA ALA A 32 -12.42 5.14 -3.26
C ALA A 32 -11.69 5.56 -1.98
N ALA A 33 -12.43 5.84 -0.90
CA ALA A 33 -11.87 6.20 0.40
C ALA A 33 -11.06 5.07 1.08
N TYR A 34 -11.11 3.84 0.55
CA TYR A 34 -10.27 2.72 1.00
C TYR A 34 -9.01 2.55 0.16
N ILE A 35 -8.91 3.19 -1.02
CA ILE A 35 -7.87 2.87 -2.01
C ILE A 35 -6.66 3.79 -1.82
N ASP A 36 -5.51 3.17 -1.59
CA ASP A 36 -4.19 3.77 -1.81
C ASP A 36 -3.78 3.44 -3.25
N HIS A 37 -3.91 4.41 -4.15
CA HIS A 37 -3.62 4.25 -5.58
C HIS A 37 -2.12 4.20 -5.80
N THR A 38 -1.62 3.04 -6.22
CA THR A 38 -0.20 2.68 -6.03
C THR A 38 0.55 2.52 -7.35
N LEU A 39 1.73 3.14 -7.45
CA LEU A 39 2.70 2.91 -8.53
C LEU A 39 4.12 2.82 -7.96
N LEU A 40 4.64 1.59 -7.85
CA LEU A 40 5.96 1.31 -7.25
C LEU A 40 6.94 0.65 -8.22
N LYS A 41 6.59 0.56 -9.51
CA LYS A 41 7.50 0.03 -10.54
C LYS A 41 8.80 0.83 -10.58
N ALA A 42 9.92 0.14 -10.72
CA ALA A 42 11.25 0.75 -10.74
C ALA A 42 11.45 1.68 -11.97
N ASP A 43 10.72 1.43 -13.05
CA ASP A 43 10.74 2.21 -14.29
C ASP A 43 9.61 3.26 -14.38
N ALA A 44 8.88 3.50 -13.29
CA ALA A 44 7.84 4.52 -13.25
C ALA A 44 8.41 5.91 -13.53
N THR A 45 7.89 6.56 -14.57
CA THR A 45 8.30 7.90 -15.01
C THR A 45 7.55 8.99 -14.25
N LYS A 46 8.10 10.21 -14.25
CA LYS A 46 7.44 11.39 -13.67
C LYS A 46 6.04 11.60 -14.26
N GLN A 47 5.88 11.40 -15.57
CA GLN A 47 4.61 11.58 -16.27
C GLN A 47 3.55 10.61 -15.75
N GLN A 48 3.88 9.32 -15.59
CA GLN A 48 2.96 8.33 -15.02
C GLN A 48 2.60 8.65 -13.56
N VAL A 49 3.55 9.18 -12.78
CA VAL A 49 3.28 9.63 -11.40
C VAL A 49 2.29 10.81 -11.36
N ILE A 50 2.40 11.76 -12.30
CA ILE A 50 1.44 12.87 -12.41
C ILE A 50 0.06 12.35 -12.85
N GLU A 51 0.00 11.45 -13.84
CA GLU A 51 -1.25 10.79 -14.26
C GLU A 51 -1.94 10.08 -13.08
N LEU A 52 -1.17 9.36 -12.26
CA LEU A 52 -1.65 8.70 -11.04
C LEU A 52 -2.28 9.69 -10.05
N CYS A 53 -1.71 10.90 -9.92
CA CYS A 53 -2.26 11.96 -9.08
C CYS A 53 -3.59 12.49 -9.64
N GLU A 54 -3.69 12.70 -10.95
CA GLU A 54 -4.94 13.16 -11.58
C GLU A 54 -6.07 12.12 -11.44
N GLU A 55 -5.75 10.83 -11.56
CA GLU A 55 -6.68 9.74 -11.28
C GLU A 55 -7.15 9.75 -9.82
N ALA A 56 -6.20 9.92 -8.88
CA ALA A 56 -6.52 9.96 -7.46
C ALA A 56 -7.39 11.15 -7.06
N LYS A 57 -7.16 12.33 -7.67
CA LYS A 57 -8.02 13.51 -7.51
C LYS A 57 -9.42 13.25 -8.03
N LYS A 58 -9.52 12.69 -9.25
CA LYS A 58 -10.81 12.43 -9.92
C LYS A 58 -11.71 11.53 -9.09
N TYR A 59 -11.14 10.48 -8.49
CA TYR A 59 -11.91 9.49 -7.72
C TYR A 59 -11.91 9.75 -6.21
N GLU A 60 -11.17 10.76 -5.73
CA GLU A 60 -11.00 11.05 -4.30
C GLU A 60 -10.47 9.83 -3.51
N PHE A 61 -9.40 9.22 -4.02
CA PHE A 61 -8.74 8.10 -3.35
C PHE A 61 -8.14 8.51 -1.99
N ALA A 62 -7.94 7.52 -1.11
CA ALA A 62 -7.38 7.76 0.22
C ALA A 62 -5.96 8.36 0.14
N SER A 63 -5.11 7.75 -0.69
CA SER A 63 -3.75 8.23 -0.92
C SER A 63 -3.23 7.87 -2.31
N VAL A 64 -2.14 8.52 -2.72
CA VAL A 64 -1.24 8.03 -3.77
C VAL A 64 -0.02 7.39 -3.10
N CYS A 65 0.32 6.16 -3.47
CA CYS A 65 1.47 5.42 -2.92
C CYS A 65 2.58 5.25 -3.96
N ILE A 66 3.72 5.92 -3.75
CA ILE A 66 4.84 5.99 -4.70
C ILE A 66 6.20 5.70 -4.04
N ASN A 67 7.25 5.50 -4.86
CA ASN A 67 8.62 5.39 -4.38
C ASN A 67 9.15 6.74 -3.85
N PRO A 68 10.04 6.78 -2.84
CA PRO A 68 10.46 8.01 -2.15
C PRO A 68 10.91 9.17 -3.06
N THR A 69 11.59 8.85 -4.17
CA THR A 69 12.05 9.84 -5.17
C THR A 69 10.94 10.75 -5.70
N TRP A 70 9.69 10.29 -5.69
CA TRP A 70 8.53 11.00 -6.23
C TRP A 70 7.71 11.75 -5.18
N VAL A 71 8.02 11.64 -3.88
CA VAL A 71 7.20 12.21 -2.80
C VAL A 71 6.97 13.69 -2.97
N LYS A 72 8.03 14.47 -3.21
CA LYS A 72 7.90 15.92 -3.43
C LYS A 72 7.04 16.25 -4.64
N THR A 73 7.22 15.51 -5.74
CA THR A 73 6.41 15.71 -6.96
C THR A 73 4.92 15.44 -6.69
N VAL A 74 4.61 14.38 -5.94
CA VAL A 74 3.22 14.03 -5.61
C VAL A 74 2.63 15.01 -4.59
N ALA A 75 3.40 15.47 -3.60
CA ALA A 75 2.97 16.47 -2.64
C ALA A 75 2.59 17.80 -3.32
N GLU A 76 3.42 18.27 -4.25
CA GLU A 76 3.13 19.45 -5.08
C GLU A 76 1.90 19.22 -5.97
N ALA A 77 1.79 18.04 -6.59
CA ALA A 77 0.67 17.73 -7.47
C ALA A 77 -0.67 17.61 -6.73
N LEU A 78 -0.67 17.15 -5.48
CA LEU A 78 -1.86 16.93 -4.65
C LEU A 78 -2.16 18.10 -3.70
N GLU A 79 -1.49 19.23 -3.85
CA GLU A 79 -1.74 20.42 -3.04
C GLU A 79 -3.23 20.82 -3.11
N ASN A 80 -3.79 21.24 -1.97
CA ASN A 80 -5.20 21.61 -1.81
C ASN A 80 -6.22 20.49 -2.09
N THR A 81 -5.80 19.22 -1.95
CA THR A 81 -6.69 18.05 -2.03
C THR A 81 -6.72 17.28 -0.71
N ASN A 82 -7.70 16.39 -0.55
CA ASN A 82 -7.77 15.49 0.60
C ASN A 82 -6.97 14.19 0.42
N VAL A 83 -6.46 13.94 -0.79
CA VAL A 83 -5.70 12.73 -1.14
C VAL A 83 -4.33 12.78 -0.45
N LYS A 84 -4.01 11.75 0.34
CA LYS A 84 -2.73 11.70 1.08
C LYS A 84 -1.56 11.31 0.20
N VAL A 85 -0.36 11.72 0.61
CA VAL A 85 0.90 11.27 0.01
C VAL A 85 1.43 10.12 0.85
N CYS A 86 1.42 8.91 0.28
CA CYS A 86 1.99 7.71 0.87
C CYS A 86 3.29 7.35 0.15
N THR A 87 4.29 6.89 0.91
CA THR A 87 5.49 6.29 0.33
C THR A 87 5.91 5.04 1.11
N VAL A 88 6.96 4.38 0.64
CA VAL A 88 7.45 3.10 1.15
C VAL A 88 8.85 3.25 1.75
N ILE A 89 9.16 2.50 2.81
CA ILE A 89 10.44 2.59 3.56
C ILE A 89 11.08 1.21 3.72
N GLY A 90 12.38 1.13 3.48
CA GLY A 90 13.12 -0.14 3.45
C GLY A 90 12.55 -1.13 2.44
N PHE A 91 11.91 -0.63 1.38
CA PHE A 91 11.06 -1.41 0.47
C PHE A 91 11.84 -1.88 -0.77
N PRO A 92 11.50 -3.06 -1.34
CA PRO A 92 10.51 -4.04 -0.84
C PRO A 92 11.09 -5.06 0.14
N LEU A 93 12.41 -5.10 0.36
CA LEU A 93 13.04 -6.25 1.01
C LEU A 93 13.03 -6.23 2.54
N GLY A 94 12.84 -5.06 3.16
CA GLY A 94 12.85 -4.89 4.62
C GLY A 94 14.21 -5.14 5.28
N ALA A 95 15.27 -5.35 4.50
CA ALA A 95 16.58 -5.83 4.96
C ALA A 95 17.64 -4.73 5.15
N SER A 96 17.26 -3.46 5.01
CA SER A 96 18.10 -2.33 5.39
C SER A 96 18.20 -2.21 6.91
N THR A 97 19.25 -1.54 7.42
CA THR A 97 19.38 -1.27 8.85
C THR A 97 18.27 -0.34 9.34
N THR A 98 17.96 -0.42 10.64
CA THR A 98 16.97 0.45 11.29
C THR A 98 17.31 1.93 11.11
N GLU A 99 18.57 2.33 11.23
CA GLU A 99 19.02 3.71 11.04
C GLU A 99 18.76 4.20 9.61
N THR A 100 18.90 3.33 8.62
CA THR A 100 18.59 3.65 7.22
C THR A 100 17.10 3.91 7.06
N LYS A 101 16.24 3.03 7.61
CA LYS A 101 14.78 3.21 7.57
C LYS A 101 14.34 4.49 8.29
N ILE A 102 14.95 4.80 9.43
CA ILE A 102 14.71 6.05 10.17
C ILE A 102 15.09 7.27 9.32
N PHE A 103 16.26 7.25 8.69
CA PHE A 103 16.72 8.35 7.84
C PHE A 103 15.77 8.55 6.66
N GLU A 104 15.45 7.47 5.93
CA GLU A 104 14.55 7.49 4.79
C GLU A 104 13.15 8.00 5.18
N THR A 105 12.64 7.62 6.36
CA THR A 105 11.36 8.10 6.89
C THR A 105 11.38 9.62 7.11
N LYS A 106 12.45 10.14 7.71
CA LYS A 106 12.58 11.59 7.95
C LYS A 106 12.67 12.38 6.65
N ASP A 107 13.43 11.87 5.68
CA ASP A 107 13.55 12.48 4.35
C ASP A 107 12.20 12.48 3.61
N ALA A 108 11.50 11.34 3.59
CA ALA A 108 10.17 11.23 3.00
C ALA A 108 9.17 12.24 3.60
N ILE A 109 9.13 12.37 4.93
CA ILE A 109 8.25 13.32 5.61
C ILE A 109 8.64 14.77 5.29
N ALA A 110 9.95 15.08 5.27
CA ALA A 110 10.43 16.41 4.88
C ALA A 110 10.04 16.77 3.43
N ASN A 111 9.93 15.77 2.55
CA ASN A 111 9.47 15.92 1.18
C ASN A 111 7.93 15.95 1.02
N GLY A 112 7.15 15.75 2.09
CA GLY A 112 5.69 15.89 2.10
C GLY A 112 4.91 14.59 2.25
N ALA A 113 5.54 13.46 2.61
CA ALA A 113 4.81 12.23 2.91
C ALA A 113 3.99 12.38 4.21
N GLY A 114 2.68 12.07 4.12
CA GLY A 114 1.77 12.01 5.27
C GLY A 114 1.45 10.58 5.71
N GLU A 115 1.84 9.58 4.93
CA GLU A 115 1.74 8.17 5.29
C GLU A 115 2.99 7.39 4.87
N ILE A 116 3.39 6.43 5.70
CA ILE A 116 4.60 5.62 5.53
C ILE A 116 4.24 4.13 5.55
N ASP A 117 4.62 3.38 4.52
CA ASP A 117 4.51 1.93 4.44
C ASP A 117 5.91 1.29 4.56
N MET A 118 6.34 0.94 5.77
CA MET A 118 7.63 0.30 6.00
C MET A 118 7.55 -1.23 5.81
N VAL A 119 8.65 -1.87 5.41
CA VAL A 119 8.75 -3.35 5.42
C VAL A 119 9.50 -3.81 6.66
N LEU A 120 8.91 -4.73 7.44
CA LEU A 120 9.60 -5.32 8.60
C LEU A 120 10.76 -6.21 8.17
N ASN A 121 11.73 -6.42 9.06
CA ASN A 121 12.86 -7.29 8.76
C ASN A 121 12.46 -8.78 8.86
N VAL A 122 12.04 -9.36 7.73
CA VAL A 122 11.55 -10.75 7.64
C VAL A 122 12.62 -11.76 8.07
N GLY A 123 13.87 -11.55 7.66
CA GLY A 123 14.99 -12.42 8.03
C GLY A 123 15.27 -12.44 9.53
N ALA A 124 15.21 -11.28 10.18
CA ALA A 124 15.35 -11.17 11.63
C ALA A 124 14.19 -11.87 12.37
N LEU A 125 12.95 -11.74 11.87
CA LEU A 125 11.79 -12.44 12.43
C LEU A 125 11.93 -13.97 12.32
N HIS A 126 12.32 -14.47 11.16
CA HIS A 126 12.61 -15.90 10.98
C HIS A 126 13.72 -16.41 11.91
N SER A 127 14.69 -15.55 12.21
CA SER A 127 15.81 -15.87 13.11
C SER A 127 15.45 -15.76 14.60
N GLY A 128 14.19 -15.44 14.94
CA GLY A 128 13.74 -15.27 16.32
C GLY A 128 14.28 -14.01 17.00
N LEU A 129 14.80 -13.04 16.25
CA LEU A 129 15.34 -11.78 16.77
C LEU A 129 14.21 -10.78 17.06
N ILE A 130 13.30 -11.16 17.96
CA ILE A 130 12.04 -10.45 18.24
C ILE A 130 12.27 -8.99 18.66
N GLU A 131 13.20 -8.76 19.60
CA GLU A 131 13.52 -7.41 20.08
C GLU A 131 14.07 -6.51 18.97
N TYR A 132 14.87 -7.08 18.06
CA TYR A 132 15.41 -6.33 16.92
C TYR A 132 14.28 -5.89 15.98
N VAL A 133 13.35 -6.80 15.65
CA VAL A 133 12.19 -6.48 14.79
C VAL A 133 11.31 -5.41 15.43
N GLN A 134 11.07 -5.49 16.74
CA GLN A 134 10.31 -4.46 17.45
C GLN A 134 10.99 -3.09 17.38
N LYS A 135 12.28 -3.02 17.72
CA LYS A 135 13.07 -1.77 17.68
C LYS A 135 13.15 -1.17 16.28
N ASP A 136 13.22 -2.01 15.26
CA ASP A 136 13.21 -1.58 13.85
C ASP A 136 11.91 -0.83 13.51
N ILE A 137 10.76 -1.35 13.96
CA ILE A 137 9.46 -0.71 13.77
C ILE A 137 9.33 0.55 14.64
N GLU A 138 9.70 0.47 15.93
CA GLU A 138 9.66 1.60 16.87
C GLU A 138 10.47 2.80 16.36
N GLY A 139 11.64 2.54 15.77
CA GLY A 139 12.48 3.59 15.20
C GLY A 139 11.76 4.38 14.11
N VAL A 140 11.07 3.69 13.19
CA VAL A 140 10.28 4.33 12.13
C VAL A 140 9.06 5.04 12.70
N VAL A 141 8.35 4.43 13.65
CA VAL A 141 7.19 5.04 14.33
C VAL A 141 7.58 6.34 15.03
N GLU A 142 8.66 6.35 15.80
CA GLU A 142 9.12 7.55 16.49
C GLU A 142 9.58 8.64 15.51
N ALA A 143 10.21 8.26 14.38
CA ALA A 143 10.58 9.21 13.34
C ALA A 143 9.35 9.89 12.67
N ALA A 144 8.23 9.18 12.58
CA ALA A 144 6.99 9.64 11.96
C ALA A 144 6.00 10.31 12.92
N LYS A 145 6.22 10.18 14.23
CA LYS A 145 5.29 10.59 15.29
C LYS A 145 4.76 12.02 15.14
N GLY A 146 3.43 12.13 15.11
CA GLY A 146 2.71 13.40 14.98
C GLY A 146 2.82 14.06 13.59
N LYS A 147 3.43 13.39 12.60
CA LYS A 147 3.67 13.92 11.25
C LYS A 147 3.09 13.03 10.16
N ALA A 148 3.22 11.71 10.31
CA ALA A 148 2.70 10.73 9.37
C ALA A 148 2.20 9.48 10.10
N ILE A 149 1.25 8.76 9.50
CA ILE A 149 0.87 7.43 9.98
C ILE A 149 1.84 6.37 9.46
N VAL A 150 2.05 5.30 10.23
CA VAL A 150 2.95 4.20 9.89
C VAL A 150 2.17 2.91 9.69
N LYS A 151 2.39 2.28 8.53
CA LYS A 151 1.87 0.96 8.17
C LYS A 151 3.04 -0.02 8.05
N VAL A 152 2.96 -1.14 8.76
CA VAL A 152 4.00 -2.17 8.74
C VAL A 152 3.61 -3.28 7.76
N ILE A 153 4.34 -3.39 6.65
CA ILE A 153 4.23 -4.50 5.71
C ILE A 153 4.87 -5.74 6.33
N LEU A 154 4.07 -6.78 6.50
CA LEU A 154 4.51 -8.04 7.09
C LEU A 154 5.18 -8.98 6.08
N GLU A 155 4.80 -8.84 4.81
CA GLU A 155 5.09 -9.78 3.73
C GLU A 155 4.56 -11.19 4.03
N THR A 156 3.23 -11.31 4.12
CA THR A 156 2.54 -12.52 4.57
C THR A 156 2.84 -13.77 3.75
N SER A 157 3.29 -13.65 2.49
CA SER A 157 3.65 -14.81 1.67
C SER A 157 4.94 -15.51 2.11
N LEU A 158 5.74 -14.87 2.97
CA LEU A 158 6.98 -15.42 3.52
C LEU A 158 6.84 -15.92 4.96
N LEU A 159 5.73 -15.60 5.62
CA LEU A 159 5.53 -15.90 7.04
C LEU A 159 4.56 -17.07 7.24
N ASP A 160 4.81 -17.88 8.27
CA ASP A 160 3.81 -18.82 8.78
C ASP A 160 2.74 -18.10 9.64
N ALA A 161 1.70 -18.83 10.06
CA ALA A 161 0.61 -18.26 10.84
C ALA A 161 1.05 -17.72 12.22
N MET A 162 2.06 -18.31 12.85
CA MET A 162 2.59 -17.84 14.14
C MET A 162 3.41 -16.57 13.94
N GLN A 163 4.27 -16.54 12.93
CA GLN A 163 5.07 -15.36 12.57
C GLN A 163 4.19 -14.18 12.16
N LYS A 164 3.07 -14.41 11.44
CA LYS A 164 2.09 -13.37 11.14
C LYS A 164 1.50 -12.75 12.42
N ARG A 165 1.14 -13.59 13.41
CA ARG A 165 0.63 -13.11 14.70
C ARG A 165 1.67 -12.31 15.44
N THR A 166 2.88 -12.84 15.57
CA THR A 166 4.01 -12.14 16.22
C THR A 166 4.28 -10.80 15.54
N ALA A 167 4.34 -10.75 14.21
CA ALA A 167 4.58 -9.50 13.48
C ALA A 167 3.47 -8.45 13.71
N CYS A 168 2.21 -8.88 13.79
CA CYS A 168 1.11 -8.00 14.20
C CYS A 168 1.26 -7.48 15.63
N GLU A 169 1.59 -8.36 16.59
CA GLU A 169 1.79 -7.99 18.00
C GLU A 169 2.93 -6.98 18.17
N LEU A 170 4.08 -7.22 17.51
CA LEU A 170 5.21 -6.29 17.53
C LEU A 170 4.85 -4.95 16.91
N SER A 171 4.08 -4.94 15.82
CA SER A 171 3.62 -3.70 15.19
C SER A 171 2.72 -2.88 16.12
N VAL A 172 1.83 -3.56 16.86
CA VAL A 172 0.95 -2.91 17.86
C VAL A 172 1.77 -2.37 19.03
N LEU A 173 2.69 -3.16 19.58
CA LEU A 173 3.57 -2.75 20.69
C LEU A 173 4.44 -1.56 20.31
N ALA A 174 4.96 -1.53 19.08
CA ALA A 174 5.78 -0.45 18.56
C ALA A 174 4.98 0.84 18.28
N GLY A 175 3.65 0.80 18.35
CA GLY A 175 2.78 1.96 18.14
C GLY A 175 2.48 2.28 16.68
N ALA A 176 2.58 1.30 15.76
CA ALA A 176 2.18 1.50 14.37
C ALA A 176 0.65 1.65 14.23
N ASP A 177 0.22 2.46 13.26
CA ASP A 177 -1.20 2.73 13.00
C ASP A 177 -1.87 1.62 12.19
N PHE A 178 -1.10 0.90 11.37
CA PHE A 178 -1.59 -0.16 10.50
C PHE A 178 -0.62 -1.35 10.44
N VAL A 179 -1.17 -2.51 10.15
CA VAL A 179 -0.46 -3.64 9.56
C VAL A 179 -0.89 -3.82 8.10
N LYS A 180 0.03 -4.22 7.22
CA LYS A 180 -0.16 -4.38 5.78
C LYS A 180 0.28 -5.76 5.33
N THR A 181 -0.49 -6.40 4.45
CA THR A 181 -0.23 -7.79 4.04
C THR A 181 1.09 -7.94 3.29
N SER A 182 1.22 -7.30 2.13
CA SER A 182 2.24 -7.69 1.15
C SER A 182 2.86 -6.48 0.45
N THR A 183 4.11 -6.63 0.02
CA THR A 183 4.75 -5.63 -0.84
C THR A 183 4.27 -5.73 -2.28
N GLY A 184 3.77 -6.89 -2.71
CA GLY A 184 3.46 -7.20 -4.11
C GLY A 184 4.68 -7.50 -4.98
N PHE A 185 5.90 -7.48 -4.41
CA PHE A 185 7.15 -7.87 -5.09
C PHE A 185 7.63 -9.27 -4.67
N SER A 186 6.83 -9.98 -3.86
CA SER A 186 7.12 -11.33 -3.37
C SER A 186 6.28 -12.39 -4.10
N THR A 187 6.26 -13.61 -3.56
CA THR A 187 5.63 -14.80 -4.14
C THR A 187 4.11 -14.83 -4.03
N GLY A 188 3.50 -13.91 -3.28
CA GLY A 188 2.05 -13.85 -3.07
C GLY A 188 1.56 -12.47 -2.63
N GLY A 189 0.23 -12.30 -2.66
CA GLY A 189 -0.45 -11.07 -2.25
C GLY A 189 -1.37 -11.29 -1.04
N ALA A 190 -2.34 -10.38 -0.88
CA ALA A 190 -3.34 -10.47 0.18
C ALA A 190 -4.27 -11.68 0.00
N THR A 191 -4.58 -12.34 1.11
CA THR A 191 -5.63 -13.37 1.21
C THR A 191 -6.65 -12.95 2.28
N SER A 192 -7.90 -13.40 2.15
CA SER A 192 -8.94 -13.14 3.16
C SER A 192 -8.56 -13.75 4.52
N GLU A 193 -7.88 -14.88 4.49
CA GLU A 193 -7.42 -15.62 5.67
C GLU A 193 -6.36 -14.81 6.43
N ASP A 194 -5.38 -14.25 5.72
CA ASP A 194 -4.36 -13.40 6.32
C ASP A 194 -4.96 -12.11 6.89
N VAL A 195 -5.83 -11.44 6.14
CA VAL A 195 -6.50 -10.21 6.60
C VAL A 195 -7.32 -10.47 7.87
N LYS A 196 -8.08 -11.59 7.90
CA LYS A 196 -8.87 -11.98 9.08
C LYS A 196 -7.98 -12.32 10.28
N LEU A 197 -6.86 -13.02 10.06
CA LEU A 197 -5.88 -13.30 11.10
C LEU A 197 -5.30 -12.00 11.65
N MET A 198 -4.82 -11.10 10.79
CA MET A 198 -4.24 -9.82 11.19
C MET A 198 -5.25 -8.98 11.98
N ARG A 199 -6.49 -8.85 11.49
CA ARG A 199 -7.58 -8.17 12.19
C ARG A 199 -7.83 -8.76 13.58
N SER A 200 -7.82 -10.09 13.71
CA SER A 200 -8.06 -10.75 15.00
C SER A 200 -6.98 -10.43 16.05
N VAL A 201 -5.75 -10.13 15.61
CA VAL A 201 -4.62 -9.83 16.50
C VAL A 201 -4.57 -8.35 16.85
N VAL A 202 -4.68 -7.46 15.86
CA VAL A 202 -4.50 -6.01 16.08
C VAL A 202 -5.74 -5.31 16.67
N GLY A 203 -6.87 -6.03 16.77
CA GLY A 203 -8.10 -5.51 17.34
C GLY A 203 -8.76 -4.44 16.46
N PRO A 204 -9.72 -3.65 16.97
CA PRO A 204 -10.51 -2.72 16.16
C PRO A 204 -9.85 -1.35 15.95
N LYS A 205 -8.81 -0.99 16.72
CA LYS A 205 -8.21 0.34 16.72
C LYS A 205 -7.14 0.51 15.65
N ILE A 206 -6.34 -0.53 15.43
CA ILE A 206 -5.25 -0.54 14.44
C ILE A 206 -5.82 -0.93 13.09
N GLY A 207 -5.38 -0.24 12.04
CA GLY A 207 -5.84 -0.51 10.69
C GLY A 207 -5.24 -1.78 10.09
N VAL A 208 -5.92 -2.36 9.11
CA VAL A 208 -5.42 -3.48 8.31
C VAL A 208 -5.48 -3.09 6.84
N LYS A 209 -4.32 -3.05 6.18
CA LYS A 209 -4.21 -2.76 4.74
C LYS A 209 -3.99 -4.04 3.94
N ALA A 210 -4.92 -4.38 3.06
CA ALA A 210 -4.77 -5.49 2.12
C ALA A 210 -4.13 -4.98 0.83
N SER A 211 -3.01 -5.57 0.42
CA SER A 211 -2.31 -5.20 -0.81
C SER A 211 -1.66 -6.41 -1.49
N GLY A 212 -1.49 -6.30 -2.81
CA GLY A 212 -1.04 -7.39 -3.67
C GLY A 212 -2.21 -8.26 -4.12
N GLY A 213 -2.55 -8.22 -5.41
CA GLY A 213 -3.58 -9.07 -6.00
C GLY A 213 -5.04 -8.59 -5.88
N VAL A 214 -5.30 -7.40 -5.34
CA VAL A 214 -6.66 -6.81 -5.32
C VAL A 214 -6.93 -6.13 -6.66
N ARG A 215 -7.72 -6.76 -7.55
CA ARG A 215 -7.88 -6.32 -8.95
C ARG A 215 -9.31 -5.97 -9.38
N SER A 216 -10.28 -6.16 -8.49
CA SER A 216 -11.71 -6.00 -8.77
C SER A 216 -12.47 -5.47 -7.54
N ILE A 217 -13.71 -4.97 -7.74
CA ILE A 217 -14.61 -4.60 -6.64
C ILE A 217 -14.93 -5.82 -5.77
N GLU A 218 -15.05 -6.99 -6.37
CA GLU A 218 -15.29 -8.25 -5.66
C GLU A 218 -14.15 -8.56 -4.68
N ASP A 219 -12.90 -8.37 -5.11
CA ASP A 219 -11.74 -8.56 -4.25
C ASP A 219 -11.68 -7.50 -3.14
N VAL A 220 -11.99 -6.24 -3.44
CA VAL A 220 -12.11 -5.17 -2.43
C VAL A 220 -13.14 -5.56 -1.36
N ASN A 221 -14.32 -6.01 -1.77
CA ASN A 221 -15.36 -6.42 -0.83
C ASN A 221 -14.92 -7.59 0.05
N LYS A 222 -14.31 -8.63 -0.54
CA LYS A 222 -13.75 -9.77 0.22
C LYS A 222 -12.75 -9.32 1.28
N MET A 223 -11.85 -8.40 0.94
CA MET A 223 -10.86 -7.90 1.89
C MET A 223 -11.50 -7.05 3.00
N ILE A 224 -12.46 -6.18 2.67
CA ILE A 224 -13.20 -5.39 3.68
C ILE A 224 -13.98 -6.31 4.62
N GLU A 225 -14.68 -7.31 4.08
CA GLU A 225 -15.42 -8.31 4.87
C GLU A 225 -14.49 -9.14 5.77
N ALA A 226 -13.27 -9.42 5.33
CA ALA A 226 -12.24 -10.05 6.15
C ALA A 226 -11.67 -9.13 7.24
N GLY A 227 -11.91 -7.81 7.16
CA GLY A 227 -11.54 -6.84 8.18
C GLY A 227 -10.52 -5.78 7.73
N ALA A 228 -10.21 -5.68 6.43
CA ALA A 228 -9.37 -4.61 5.90
C ALA A 228 -10.06 -3.25 6.02
N THR A 229 -9.30 -2.23 6.41
CA THR A 229 -9.72 -0.82 6.47
C THR A 229 -8.98 0.04 5.46
N ARG A 230 -8.06 -0.54 4.70
CA ARG A 230 -7.39 0.08 3.55
C ARG A 230 -7.02 -0.97 2.50
N ILE A 231 -6.95 -0.56 1.24
CA ILE A 231 -6.62 -1.38 0.09
C ILE A 231 -5.46 -0.72 -0.65
N GLY A 232 -4.37 -1.44 -0.87
CA GLY A 232 -3.32 -1.01 -1.80
C GLY A 232 -3.53 -1.66 -3.17
N ALA A 233 -3.78 -0.85 -4.20
CA ALA A 233 -4.02 -1.34 -5.56
C ALA A 233 -3.45 -0.38 -6.62
N SER A 234 -2.86 -0.92 -7.69
CA SER A 234 -2.54 -0.18 -8.92
C SER A 234 -3.72 -0.11 -9.89
N SER A 235 -4.74 -0.94 -9.66
CA SER A 235 -5.95 -1.09 -10.47
C SER A 235 -7.10 -0.18 -9.98
N GLY A 236 -6.81 0.88 -9.21
CA GLY A 236 -7.83 1.73 -8.58
C GLY A 236 -8.88 2.25 -9.56
N VAL A 237 -8.45 2.77 -10.72
CA VAL A 237 -9.36 3.23 -11.78
C VAL A 237 -10.25 2.11 -12.30
N ALA A 238 -9.68 0.94 -12.60
CA ALA A 238 -10.43 -0.21 -13.08
C ALA A 238 -11.47 -0.67 -12.04
N ILE A 239 -11.08 -0.73 -10.77
CA ILE A 239 -11.99 -1.03 -9.66
C ILE A 239 -13.15 -0.03 -9.64
N MET A 240 -12.89 1.28 -9.72
CA MET A 240 -13.96 2.28 -9.72
C MET A 240 -14.87 2.22 -10.96
N GLU A 241 -14.35 1.74 -12.08
CA GLU A 241 -15.11 1.55 -13.33
C GLU A 241 -15.82 0.18 -13.40
N GLY A 242 -15.69 -0.67 -12.37
CA GLY A 242 -16.26 -2.02 -12.34
C GLY A 242 -15.59 -2.99 -13.33
N LEU A 243 -14.32 -2.75 -13.63
CA LEU A 243 -13.48 -3.55 -14.50
C LEU A 243 -12.50 -4.41 -13.67
N GLU A 244 -11.97 -5.46 -14.30
CA GLU A 244 -10.92 -6.30 -13.73
C GLU A 244 -9.60 -6.01 -14.47
N SER A 245 -8.54 -5.71 -13.70
CA SER A 245 -7.18 -5.55 -14.27
C SER A 245 -6.47 -6.90 -14.36
N THR A 246 -5.68 -7.10 -15.41
CA THR A 246 -4.78 -8.27 -15.56
C THR A 246 -3.31 -7.93 -15.36
N SER A 247 -2.95 -6.67 -15.05
CA SER A 247 -1.55 -6.28 -14.86
C SER A 247 -1.07 -6.48 -13.42
N ASP A 248 0.20 -6.86 -13.28
CA ASP A 248 0.94 -6.77 -12.04
C ASP A 248 1.64 -5.41 -11.98
N TYR A 249 1.17 -4.58 -11.05
CA TYR A 249 1.55 -3.17 -10.91
C TYR A 249 1.29 -2.28 -12.12
#